data_AF-A0A4Z1G4K4-F1
#
_entry.id   AF-A0A4Z1G4K4-F1
#
_cell.length_a   1.000
_cell.length_b   1.000
_cell.length_c   1.000
_cell.angle_alpha   90.00
_cell.angle_beta   90.00
_cell.angle_gamma   90.00
#
_symmetry.space_group_name_H-M   'P 1'
#
loop_
_entity.id
_entity.type
_entity.pdbx_description
1 polymer ?
#
loop_
_entity_poly.entity_id
_entity_poly.type
_entity_poly.pdbx_seq_one_letter_code
_entity_poly.pdbx_strand_id
1 'polypeptide(L)'
;MTHAHRASLTPPEEAPDFGGMKKFLGIVRIENYENVRKIIDKADAPKKQFEGARRIDEEVPLRRCQEWTGEAVRELREKGVLECIGDKEEEC
;
A
#
# COMPACT_ATOMS: atom_id res chain seq x y z
N MET A 1 13.47 2.18 -5.45
CA MET A 1 14.07 1.97 -4.11
C MET A 1 13.96 0.49 -3.73
N THR A 2 14.81 -0.03 -2.86
CA THR A 2 14.45 -1.23 -2.07
C THR A 2 13.56 -0.71 -0.94
N HIS A 3 12.24 -0.88 -1.04
CA HIS A 3 11.38 -0.66 0.12
C HIS A 3 11.98 -1.50 1.25
N ALA A 4 12.25 -0.90 2.41
CA ALA A 4 13.02 -1.50 3.50
C ALA A 4 12.32 -2.76 4.05
N HIS A 5 12.41 -3.86 3.29
CA HIS A 5 11.69 -5.09 3.52
C HIS A 5 12.28 -5.73 4.76
N ARG A 6 11.60 -5.55 5.88
CA ARG A 6 11.84 -6.29 7.10
C ARG A 6 10.92 -7.49 7.06
N ALA A 7 11.49 -8.67 6.79
CA ALA A 7 10.73 -9.91 6.83
C ALA A 7 10.07 -10.03 8.23
N SER A 8 8.75 -10.16 8.25
CA SER A 8 8.05 -10.51 9.48
C SER A 8 8.33 -11.97 9.79
N LEU A 9 8.65 -12.27 11.05
CA LEU A 9 8.78 -13.65 11.55
C LEU A 9 7.41 -14.29 11.80
N THR A 10 6.36 -13.48 11.88
CA THR A 10 5.00 -13.88 12.22
C THR A 10 4.07 -13.56 11.05
N PRO A 11 3.20 -14.50 10.63
CA PRO A 11 2.16 -14.21 9.66
C PRO A 11 1.29 -13.03 10.13
N PRO A 12 0.79 -12.17 9.21
CA PRO A 12 -0.07 -11.06 9.60
C PRO A 12 -1.26 -11.51 10.45
N GLU A 13 -1.87 -12.66 10.13
CA GLU A 13 -3.04 -13.21 10.83
C GLU A 13 -2.80 -13.54 12.31
N GLU A 14 -1.55 -13.77 12.70
CA GLU A 14 -1.16 -14.09 14.07
C GLU A 14 -0.67 -12.85 14.83
N ALA A 15 -0.53 -11.71 14.15
CA ALA A 15 -0.09 -10.47 14.76
C ALA A 15 -1.22 -9.85 15.60
N PRO A 16 -0.91 -9.30 16.79
CA PRO A 16 -1.93 -8.73 17.68
C PRO A 16 -2.62 -7.48 17.12
N ASP A 17 -2.01 -6.83 16.12
CA ASP A 17 -2.53 -5.65 15.43
C ASP A 17 -3.28 -6.00 14.13
N PHE A 18 -3.46 -7.29 13.84
CA PHE A 18 -4.24 -7.72 12.69
C PHE A 18 -5.73 -7.45 12.89
N GLY A 19 -6.31 -6.65 12.01
CA GLY A 19 -7.73 -6.27 12.05
C GLY A 19 -8.73 -7.40 11.73
N GLY A 20 -8.28 -8.66 11.65
CA GLY A 20 -9.15 -9.84 11.46
C GLY A 20 -9.67 -10.05 10.04
N MET A 21 -9.27 -9.23 9.06
CA MET A 21 -9.80 -9.29 7.69
C MET A 21 -8.69 -9.24 6.64
N LYS A 22 -8.81 -10.10 5.62
CA LYS A 22 -8.11 -9.95 4.34
C LYS A 22 -9.14 -9.63 3.26
N LYS A 23 -8.84 -8.61 2.45
CA LYS A 23 -9.63 -8.30 1.25
C LYS A 23 -8.79 -8.59 0.02
N PHE A 24 -9.37 -9.31 -0.93
CA PHE A 24 -8.77 -9.47 -2.24
C PHE A 24 -8.77 -8.14 -2.99
N LEU A 25 -7.61 -7.70 -3.50
CA LEU A 25 -7.48 -6.41 -4.17
C LEU A 25 -7.56 -6.49 -5.71
N GLY A 26 -7.21 -7.65 -6.29
CA GLY A 26 -7.14 -7.89 -7.73
C GLY A 26 -6.00 -8.84 -8.14
N ILE A 27 -5.89 -9.07 -9.45
CA ILE A 27 -4.78 -9.81 -10.10
C ILE A 27 -3.90 -8.82 -10.86
N VAL A 28 -2.59 -9.09 -10.86
CA VAL A 28 -1.66 -8.48 -11.80
C VAL A 28 -1.18 -9.59 -12.73
N ARG A 29 -1.25 -9.36 -14.05
CA ARG A 29 -0.65 -10.29 -15.03
C ARG A 29 0.87 -10.19 -15.02
N ILE A 30 1.54 -11.27 -15.40
CA ILE A 30 3.01 -11.37 -15.35
C ILE A 30 3.67 -10.25 -16.18
N GLU A 31 3.08 -9.89 -17.33
CA GLU A 31 3.59 -8.84 -18.23
C GLU A 31 3.59 -7.46 -17.58
N ASN A 32 2.75 -7.26 -16.55
CA ASN A 32 2.58 -6.00 -15.85
C ASN A 32 3.39 -5.91 -14.54
N TYR A 33 4.17 -6.92 -14.17
CA TYR A 33 4.93 -6.91 -12.90
C TYR A 33 5.90 -5.71 -12.79
N GLU A 34 6.61 -5.39 -13.88
CA GLU A 34 7.49 -4.22 -13.92
C GLU A 34 6.71 -2.89 -13.81
N ASN A 35 5.47 -2.85 -14.28
CA ASN A 35 4.62 -1.67 -14.21
C ASN A 35 4.13 -1.42 -12.78
N VAL A 36 3.88 -2.47 -12.00
CA VAL A 36 3.53 -2.33 -10.57
C VAL A 36 4.59 -1.51 -9.85
N ARG A 37 5.86 -1.89 -9.99
CA ARG A 37 6.96 -1.19 -9.32
C ARG A 37 7.08 0.25 -9.80
N LYS A 38 7.03 0.49 -11.12
CA LYS A 38 7.11 1.84 -11.70
C LYS A 38 5.98 2.76 -11.22
N ILE A 39 4.81 2.21 -10.93
CA ILE A 39 3.67 2.97 -10.41
C ILE A 39 3.86 3.27 -8.93
N ILE A 40 4.18 2.25 -8.12
CA ILE A 40 4.37 2.42 -6.68
C ILE A 40 5.55 3.36 -6.37
N ASP A 41 6.67 3.23 -7.09
CA ASP A 41 7.85 4.08 -6.90
C ASP A 41 7.60 5.57 -7.28
N LYS A 42 6.52 5.89 -8.00
CA LYS A 42 6.10 7.28 -8.25
C LYS A 42 5.27 7.87 -7.12
N ALA A 43 4.66 7.03 -6.29
CA ALA A 43 3.92 7.47 -5.11
C ALA A 43 4.91 7.61 -3.94
N ASP A 44 5.28 8.84 -3.60
CA ASP A 44 6.18 9.09 -2.48
C ASP A 44 5.62 8.53 -1.18
N ALA A 45 6.37 7.66 -0.51
CA ALA A 45 5.99 7.13 0.80
C ALA A 45 6.02 8.27 1.85
N PRO A 46 5.18 8.20 2.90
CA PRO A 46 5.22 9.18 3.97
C PRO A 46 6.60 9.18 4.64
N LYS A 47 7.19 10.37 4.77
CA LYS A 47 8.47 10.56 5.47
C LYS A 47 8.31 10.27 6.96
N LYS A 48 9.44 10.17 7.69
CA LYS A 48 9.43 10.16 9.17
C LYS A 48 8.77 11.47 9.64
N GLN A 49 7.71 11.35 10.42
CA GLN A 49 6.89 12.50 10.87
C GLN A 49 7.04 12.80 12.36
N PHE A 50 7.62 11.88 13.13
CA PHE A 50 7.79 12.00 14.58
C PHE A 50 9.22 11.68 15.00
N GLU A 51 9.71 12.41 15.99
CA GLU A 51 10.89 12.07 16.76
C GLU A 51 10.45 11.80 18.21
N GLY A 52 10.35 10.51 18.56
CA GLY A 52 9.66 10.09 19.77
C GLY A 52 8.19 10.49 19.77
N ALA A 53 7.73 11.17 20.82
CA ALA A 53 6.35 11.66 20.94
C ALA A 53 6.09 13.02 20.28
N ARG A 54 7.12 13.67 19.72
CA ARG A 54 6.99 15.02 19.14
C ARG A 54 6.93 14.94 17.61
N ARG A 55 6.11 15.80 17.00
CA ARG A 55 6.10 15.99 15.54
C ARG A 55 7.43 16.63 15.13
N ILE A 56 7.99 16.15 14.01
CA ILE A 56 9.20 16.73 13.42
C ILE A 56 8.89 18.11 12.82
N ASP A 57 7.73 18.22 12.18
CA ASP A 57 7.24 19.44 11.55
C ASP A 57 5.73 19.55 11.84
N GLU A 58 5.31 20.66 12.43
CA GLU A 58 3.91 20.91 12.80
C GLU A 58 3.08 21.40 11.61
N GLU A 59 3.72 22.03 10.62
CA GLU A 59 3.09 22.58 9.42
C GLU A 59 2.78 21.49 8.38
N VAL A 60 3.58 20.42 8.35
CA VAL A 60 3.37 19.29 7.44
C VAL A 60 2.23 18.38 7.96
N PRO A 61 1.15 18.18 7.20
CA PRO A 61 0.04 17.32 7.62
C PRO A 61 0.49 15.89 7.95
N LEU A 62 -0.17 15.29 8.95
CA LEU A 62 0.05 13.88 9.24
C LEU A 62 -0.50 13.02 8.09
N ARG A 63 0.34 12.13 7.57
CA ARG A 63 -0.01 11.17 6.53
C ARG A 63 0.30 9.77 7.02
N ARG A 64 -0.72 8.92 7.08
CA ARG A 64 -0.60 7.53 7.51
C ARG A 64 -0.11 6.66 6.35
N CYS A 65 0.60 5.58 6.67
CA CYS A 65 1.03 4.61 5.67
C CYS A 65 -0.15 4.01 4.89
N GLN A 66 -1.31 3.84 5.54
CA GLN A 66 -2.52 3.32 4.92
C GLN A 66 -3.07 4.26 3.83
N GLU A 67 -2.90 5.57 3.96
CA GLU A 67 -3.34 6.54 2.94
C GLU A 67 -2.50 6.39 1.66
N TRP A 68 -1.17 6.29 1.83
CA TRP A 68 -0.26 6.00 0.72
C TRP A 68 -0.58 4.65 0.05
N THR A 69 -0.87 3.61 0.83
CA THR A 69 -1.29 2.31 0.27
C THR A 69 -2.56 2.46 -0.56
N GLY A 70 -3.56 3.22 -0.08
CA GLY A 70 -4.80 3.47 -0.81
C GLY A 70 -4.57 4.19 -2.14
N GLU A 71 -3.72 5.22 -2.15
CA GLU A 71 -3.33 5.93 -3.38
C GLU A 71 -2.63 5.01 -4.39
N ALA A 72 -1.69 4.19 -3.93
CA ALA A 72 -0.97 3.26 -4.78
C ALA A 72 -1.91 2.20 -5.40
N VAL A 73 -2.82 1.63 -4.61
CA VAL A 73 -3.82 0.68 -5.09
C VAL A 73 -4.76 1.33 -6.11
N ARG A 74 -5.21 2.56 -5.85
CA ARG A 74 -6.06 3.31 -6.80
C ARG A 74 -5.34 3.52 -8.13
N GLU A 75 -4.11 4.00 -8.11
CA GLU A 75 -3.31 4.26 -9.32
C GLU A 75 -3.07 2.97 -10.14
N LEU A 76 -2.86 1.83 -9.47
CA LEU A 76 -2.72 0.54 -10.13
C LEU A 76 -4.02 0.11 -10.83
N ARG A 77 -5.18 0.39 -10.23
CA ARG A 77 -6.50 0.11 -10.84
C ARG A 77 -6.76 1.03 -12.03
N GLU A 78 -6.55 2.34 -11.86
CA GLU A 78 -6.77 3.34 -12.92
C GLU A 78 -5.90 3.08 -14.16
N LYS A 79 -4.71 2.51 -13.97
CA LYS A 79 -3.80 2.11 -15.07
C LYS A 79 -4.07 0.72 -15.64
N GLY A 80 -5.10 0.02 -15.15
CA GLY A 80 -5.44 -1.34 -15.58
C GLY A 80 -4.36 -2.37 -15.26
N VAL A 81 -3.46 -2.06 -14.32
CA VAL A 81 -2.39 -2.99 -13.89
C VAL A 81 -2.93 -3.97 -12.85
N LEU A 82 -3.82 -3.50 -11.97
CA LEU A 82 -4.53 -4.33 -11.00
C LEU A 82 -5.95 -4.59 -11.51
N GLU A 83 -6.20 -5.81 -11.97
CA GLU A 83 -7.46 -6.26 -12.56
C GLU A 83 -8.38 -6.87 -11.49
N CYS A 84 -9.66 -6.51 -11.51
CA CYS A 84 -10.68 -7.14 -10.68
C CYS A 84 -11.17 -8.45 -11.33
N ILE A 85 -11.33 -9.50 -10.54
CA ILE A 85 -11.98 -10.73 -11.01
C ILE A 85 -13.46 -10.67 -10.61
N GLY A 86 -14.34 -10.38 -11.56
CA GLY A 86 -15.80 -10.45 -11.37
C GLY A 86 -16.56 -9.26 -11.96
N ASP A 87 -17.77 -9.50 -12.47
CA ASP A 87 -18.68 -8.51 -13.09
C ASP A 87 -19.22 -7.42 -12.12
N LYS A 88 -18.75 -7.40 -10.87
CA LYS A 88 -19.16 -6.43 -9.87
C LYS A 88 -17.95 -5.58 -9.47
N GLU A 89 -17.89 -4.38 -10.03
CA GLU A 89 -16.94 -3.34 -9.64
C GLU A 89 -16.96 -3.04 -8.11
N GLU A 90 -18.02 -3.44 -7.39
CA GLU A 90 -18.22 -3.18 -5.96
C GLU A 90 -17.54 -4.18 -4.99
N GLU A 91 -17.09 -5.35 -5.45
CA GLU A 91 -16.39 -6.33 -4.58
C GLU A 91 -14.87 -6.09 -4.49
N CYS A 92 -14.36 -5.28 -5.40
CA CYS A 92 -13.02 -4.71 -5.41
C CYS A 92 -12.99 -3.35 -4.69
#